data_AF-A0A968LVZ4-F1
#
_entry.id   AF-A0A968LVZ4-F1
#
_cell.length_a   1.000
_cell.length_b   1.000
_cell.length_c   1.000
_cell.angle_alpha   90.00
_cell.angle_beta   90.00
_cell.angle_gamma   90.00
#
_symmetry.space_group_name_H-M   'P 1'
#
loop_
_entity.id
_entity.type
_entity.pdbx_description
1 polymer ?
#
loop_
_entity_poly.entity_id
_entity_poly.type
_entity_poly.pdbx_seq_one_letter_code
_entity_poly.pdbx_strand_id
1 'polypeptide(L)'
;MRTQRLENLGTLASGIAHDLNNILTPILAVSQLLPRRLSTLDDRSQQILQMLEDNAKRAADLVKQILLFARGDDGKRAPMQVLIYCPKS
;
A
#
# COMPACT_ATOMS: atom_id res chain seq x y z
N MET A 1 -13.20 11.39 -24.98
CA MET A 1 -11.81 10.90 -25.14
C MET A 1 -10.87 11.30 -23.99
N ARG A 2 -10.86 12.56 -23.49
CA ARG A 2 -10.02 12.95 -22.34
C ARG A 2 -10.33 12.15 -21.06
N THR A 3 -11.61 11.98 -20.72
CA THR A 3 -12.06 11.23 -19.54
C THR A 3 -11.68 9.76 -19.59
N GLN A 4 -11.88 9.08 -20.72
CA GLN A 4 -11.47 7.68 -20.93
C GLN A 4 -9.96 7.45 -20.75
N ARG A 5 -9.13 8.42 -21.16
CA ARG A 5 -7.67 8.35 -20.95
C ARG A 5 -7.31 8.48 -19.48
N LEU A 6 -8.01 9.33 -18.73
CA LEU A 6 -7.81 9.49 -17.28
C LEU A 6 -8.30 8.25 -16.51
N GLU A 7 -9.44 7.67 -16.89
CA GLU A 7 -9.96 6.42 -16.30
C GLU A 7 -9.03 5.23 -16.52
N ASN A 8 -8.48 5.08 -17.73
CA ASN A 8 -7.52 4.03 -18.05
C ASN A 8 -6.20 4.21 -17.26
N LEU A 9 -5.76 5.46 -17.09
CA LEU A 9 -4.59 5.79 -16.28
C LEU A 9 -4.82 5.51 -14.78
N GLY A 10 -6.01 5.83 -14.27
CA GLY A 10 -6.42 5.53 -12.90
C GLY A 10 -6.45 4.03 -12.62
N THR A 11 -6.99 3.24 -13.55
CA THR A 11 -7.02 1.77 -13.44
C THR A 11 -5.62 1.16 -13.43
N LEU A 12 -4.74 1.61 -14.33
CA LEU A 12 -3.34 1.16 -14.37
C LEU A 12 -2.58 1.53 -13.08
N ALA A 13 -2.71 2.78 -12.62
CA ALA A 13 -2.09 3.24 -11.39
C ALA A 13 -2.58 2.47 -10.17
N SER A 14 -3.86 2.08 -10.13
CA SER A 14 -4.40 1.24 -9.06
C SER A 14 -3.78 -0.16 -9.04
N GLY A 15 -3.55 -0.77 -10.20
CA GLY A 15 -2.87 -2.06 -10.30
C GLY A 15 -1.41 -1.98 -9.81
N ILE A 16 -0.66 -0.99 -10.30
CA ILE A 16 0.74 -0.76 -9.89
C ILE A 16 0.83 -0.48 -8.38
N ALA A 17 -0.05 0.36 -7.85
CA ALA A 17 -0.05 0.68 -6.43
C ALA A 17 -0.40 -0.53 -5.55
N HIS A 18 -1.32 -1.38 -5.99
CA HIS A 18 -1.61 -2.64 -5.33
C HIS A 18 -0.36 -3.54 -5.27
N ASP A 19 0.33 -3.72 -6.39
CA ASP A 19 1.52 -4.57 -6.44
C ASP A 19 2.67 -4.01 -5.60
N LEU A 20 2.85 -2.69 -5.58
CA LEU A 20 3.81 -2.03 -4.71
C LEU A 20 3.46 -2.22 -3.23
N ASN A 21 2.18 -2.09 -2.85
CA ASN A 21 1.74 -2.38 -1.49
C ASN A 21 1.96 -3.85 -1.11
N ASN A 22 1.79 -4.79 -2.04
CA ASN A 22 2.07 -6.21 -1.80
C ASN A 22 3.55 -6.48 -1.51
N ILE A 23 4.46 -5.68 -2.08
CA ILE A 23 5.91 -5.80 -1.83
C ILE A 23 6.30 -5.05 -0.54
N LEU A 24 5.77 -3.85 -0.34
CA LEU A 24 6.14 -3.00 0.80
C LEU A 24 5.59 -3.53 2.14
N THR A 25 4.41 -4.12 2.13
CA THR A 25 3.77 -4.65 3.36
C THR A 25 4.64 -5.68 4.08
N PRO A 26 5.13 -6.76 3.44
CA PRO A 26 6.00 -7.72 4.12
C PRO A 26 7.36 -7.12 4.49
N ILE A 27 7.93 -6.21 3.69
CA ILE A 27 9.18 -5.51 4.04
C ILE A 27 9.02 -4.71 5.33
N LEU A 28 7.93 -3.95 5.45
CA LEU A 28 7.64 -3.16 6.64
C LEU A 28 7.39 -4.07 7.85
N ALA A 29 6.61 -5.13 7.69
CA ALA A 29 6.34 -6.10 8.75
C ALA A 29 7.64 -6.73 9.27
N VAL A 30 8.52 -7.18 8.37
CA VAL A 30 9.82 -7.77 8.71
C VAL A 30 10.70 -6.75 9.43
N SER A 31 10.78 -5.50 8.95
CA SER A 31 11.57 -4.43 9.59
C SER A 31 11.13 -4.14 11.03
N GLN A 32 9.83 -4.27 11.32
CA GLN A 32 9.26 -4.05 12.66
C GLN A 32 9.32 -5.28 13.57
N LEU A 33 9.28 -6.48 12.99
CA LEU A 33 9.30 -7.74 13.73
C LEU A 33 10.72 -8.20 14.09
N LEU A 34 11.72 -7.96 13.25
CA LEU A 34 13.10 -8.38 13.52
C LEU A 34 13.65 -7.84 14.85
N PRO A 35 13.53 -6.53 15.16
CA PRO A 35 14.00 -5.98 16.43
C PRO A 35 13.33 -6.60 17.65
N ARG A 36 12.10 -7.11 17.50
CA ARG A 36 11.34 -7.77 18.58
C ARG A 36 11.70 -9.26 18.74
N ARG A 37 12.22 -9.88 17.68
CA ARG A 37 12.58 -11.31 17.63
C ARG A 37 14.02 -11.56 18.04
N LEU A 38 14.91 -10.60 17.80
CA LEU A 38 16.33 -10.72 18.07
C LEU A 38 16.66 -10.12 19.44
N SER A 39 17.06 -10.98 20.37
CA SER A 39 17.33 -10.62 21.78
C SER A 39 18.48 -9.63 21.96
N THR A 40 19.37 -9.54 20.96
CA THR A 40 20.53 -8.65 20.94
C THR A 40 20.81 -8.25 19.49
N LEU A 41 20.62 -6.97 19.18
CA LEU A 41 21.10 -6.32 17.98
C LEU A 41 22.10 -5.25 18.39
N ASP A 42 23.26 -5.23 17.76
CA ASP A 42 24.21 -4.13 17.93
C ASP A 42 23.65 -2.83 17.35
N ASP A 43 24.17 -1.69 17.83
CA ASP A 43 23.67 -0.36 17.47
C ASP A 43 23.63 -0.12 15.96
N ARG A 44 24.63 -0.65 15.23
CA ARG A 44 24.69 -0.51 13.77
C ARG A 44 23.57 -1.27 13.09
N SER A 45 23.28 -2.50 13.53
CA SER A 45 22.16 -3.27 12.97
C SER A 45 20.81 -2.63 13.29
N GLN A 46 20.65 -2.04 14.49
CA GLN A 46 19.44 -1.28 14.83
C GLN A 46 19.26 -0.06 13.91
N GLN A 47 20.33 0.69 13.65
CA GLN A 47 20.29 1.83 12.72
C GLN A 47 19.92 1.42 11.30
N ILE A 48 20.48 0.31 10.81
CA ILE A 48 20.15 -0.22 9.47
C ILE A 48 18.67 -0.63 9.39
N LEU A 49 18.14 -1.31 10.42
CA LEU A 49 16.73 -1.70 10.48
C LEU A 49 15.80 -0.47 10.54
N GLN A 50 16.17 0.55 11.31
CA GLN A 50 15.41 1.80 11.35
C GLN A 50 15.40 2.50 9.99
N MET A 51 16.56 2.56 9.32
CA MET A 51 16.64 3.12 7.97
C MET A 51 15.77 2.32 6.98
N LEU A 52 15.75 0.99 7.07
CA LEU A 52 14.89 0.15 6.23
C LEU A 52 13.41 0.47 6.46
N GLU A 53 12.98 0.55 7.72
CA GLU A 53 11.60 0.87 8.08
C GLU A 53 11.20 2.26 7.54
N ASP A 54 12.04 3.28 7.75
CA ASP A 54 11.75 4.65 7.32
C ASP A 54 11.67 4.80 5.81
N ASN A 55 12.49 4.05 5.05
CA ASN A 55 12.43 4.03 3.60
C ASN A 55 11.18 3.29 3.10
N ALA A 56 10.81 2.17 3.72
CA ALA A 56 9.60 1.42 3.38
C ALA A 56 8.34 2.28 3.62
N LYS A 57 8.27 3.01 4.74
CA LYS A 57 7.18 3.97 5.02
C LYS A 57 7.10 5.08 3.97
N ARG A 58 8.24 5.70 3.65
CA ARG A 58 8.31 6.74 2.60
C ARG A 58 7.84 6.22 1.24
N ALA A 59 8.23 5.00 0.87
CA ALA A 59 7.75 4.37 -0.36
C ALA A 59 6.23 4.17 -0.35
N ALA A 60 5.66 3.70 0.77
CA ALA A 60 4.22 3.53 0.91
C ALA A 60 3.46 4.88 0.80
N ASP A 61 4.01 5.95 1.37
CA ASP A 61 3.44 7.30 1.24
C ASP A 61 3.46 7.81 -0.20
N LEU A 62 4.54 7.54 -0.95
CA LEU A 62 4.60 7.88 -2.39
C LEU A 62 3.55 7.12 -3.20
N VAL A 63 3.37 5.83 -2.93
CA VAL A 63 2.31 5.02 -3.57
C VAL A 63 0.92 5.61 -3.29
N LYS A 64 0.68 6.05 -2.05
CA LYS A 64 -0.57 6.70 -1.67
C LYS A 64 -0.77 8.03 -2.42
N GLN A 65 0.27 8.84 -2.58
CA GLN A 65 0.20 10.08 -3.35
C GLN A 65 -0.10 9.83 -4.84
N ILE A 66 0.52 8.81 -5.44
CA ILE A 66 0.25 8.39 -6.83
C ILE A 66 -1.22 7.97 -6.98
N LEU A 67 -1.75 7.19 -6.05
CA LEU A 67 -3.16 6.78 -6.04
C LEU A 67 -4.12 7.97 -5.94
N LEU A 68 -3.81 8.93 -5.07
CA LEU A 68 -4.61 10.14 -4.90
C LEU A 68 -4.64 10.98 -6.18
N PHE A 69 -3.49 11.14 -6.82
CA PHE A 69 -3.39 11.82 -8.11
C PHE A 69 -4.16 11.08 -9.21
N ALA A 70 -4.01 9.76 -9.29
CA ALA A 70 -4.58 8.95 -10.35
C ALA A 70 -6.12 8.82 -10.27
N ARG A 71 -6.70 8.96 -9.07
CA ARG A 71 -8.16 8.94 -8.89
C ARG A 71 -8.85 10.24 -9.31
N GLY A 72 -8.10 11.35 -9.43
CA GLY A 72 -8.71 12.68 -9.52
C GLY A 72 -9.50 13.00 -8.25
N ASP A 73 -9.95 14.24 -8.09
CA ASP A 73 -10.76 14.72 -6.96
C ASP A 73 -12.15 14.04 -6.84
N ASP A 74 -12.41 13.00 -7.64
CA ASP A 74 -13.69 12.32 -7.77
C ASP A 74 -13.84 11.22 -6.73
N GLY A 75 -13.74 11.58 -5.44
CA GLY A 75 -14.04 10.72 -4.28
C GLY A 75 -15.50 10.24 -4.20
N LYS A 76 -16.12 9.88 -5.33
CA LYS A 76 -17.43 9.25 -5.44
C LYS A 76 -17.29 7.82 -4.94
N ARG A 77 -17.53 7.64 -3.64
CA ARG A 77 -17.80 6.33 -3.05
C ARG A 77 -19.02 5.75 -3.76
N ALA A 78 -18.80 4.84 -4.70
CA ALA A 78 -19.89 4.04 -5.25
C ALA A 78 -20.33 3.04 -4.17
N PRO A 79 -21.63 2.87 -3.91
CA PRO A 79 -22.10 1.88 -2.95
C PRO A 79 -21.69 0.48 -3.43
N MET A 80 -20.80 -0.16 -2.67
CA MET A 80 -20.47 -1.58 -2.84
C MET A 80 -21.67 -2.38 -2.35
N GLN A 81 -22.46 -2.92 -3.28
CA GLN A 81 -23.58 -3.79 -2.92
C GLN A 81 -23.01 -5.13 -2.43
N VAL A 82 -22.92 -5.27 -1.12
CA VAL A 82 -22.56 -6.54 -0.47
C VAL A 82 -23.76 -7.47 -0.63
N LEU A 83 -23.71 -8.37 -1.62
CA LEU A 83 -24.63 -9.49 -1.71
C LEU A 83 -24.32 -10.44 -0.56
N ILE A 84 -25.07 -10.31 0.54
CA ILE A 84 -25.08 -11.30 1.61
C ILE A 84 -25.70 -12.57 1.02
N TYR A 85 -24.87 -13.58 0.78
CA TYR A 85 -25.31 -14.91 0.40
C TYR A 85 -26.10 -15.52 1.56
N CYS A 86 -27.43 -15.58 1.42
CA CYS A 86 -28.31 -16.29 2.33
C CYS A 86 -28.61 -17.67 1.71
N PRO A 87 -28.07 -18.77 2.26
CA PRO A 87 -28.43 -20.11 1.79
C PRO A 87 -29.90 -20.39 2.10
N LYS A 88 -30.68 -20.72 1.07
CA LYS A 88 -32.05 -21.19 1.25
C LYS A 88 -32.00 -22.58 1.90
N SER A 89 -32.60 -22.67 3.07
CA SER A 89 -33.00 -23.89 3.78
C SER A 89 -33.84 -24.81 2.91
#